data_AF-A0A453HKA0-F1
#
_entry.id   AF-A0A453HKA0-F1
#
_cell.length_a   1.000
_cell.length_b   1.000
_cell.length_c   1.000
_cell.angle_alpha   90.00
_cell.angle_beta   90.00
_cell.angle_gamma   90.00
#
_symmetry.space_group_name_H-M   'P 1'
#
loop_
_entity.id
_entity.type
_entity.pdbx_description
1 polymer ?
#
loop_
_entity_poly.entity_id
_entity_poly.type
_entity_poly.pdbx_seq_one_letter_code
_entity_poly.pdbx_strand_id
1 'polypeptide(L)'
;LEEAKLDFDGLVEEDDAHVQVWIRRILSGQAQVLNVSFIRLGNPPLVSRHLRKLELTDTALEANILDLASCPALEDLIMASCILSLCKISS
;
A
#
# COMPACT_ATOMS: atom_id res chain seq x y z
N LEU A 1 10.60 -7.57 11.88
CA LEU A 1 10.10 -6.19 11.99
C LEU A 1 8.60 -6.31 12.17
N GLU A 2 8.04 -5.89 13.29
CA GLU A 2 6.59 -6.01 13.53
C GLU A 2 5.82 -4.88 12.84
N GLU A 3 6.44 -3.70 12.77
CA GLU A 3 5.89 -2.48 12.17
C GLU A 3 6.89 -1.88 11.18
N ALA A 4 6.38 -1.35 10.08
CA ALA A 4 7.14 -0.59 9.09
C ALA A 4 6.40 0.70 8.73
N LYS A 5 7.13 1.81 8.76
CA LYS A 5 6.65 3.11 8.29
C LYS A 5 7.49 3.55 7.09
N LEU A 6 6.81 3.92 6.02
CA LEU A 6 7.41 4.46 4.81
C LEU A 6 6.79 5.83 4.52
N ASP A 7 7.63 6.85 4.48
CA ASP A 7 7.24 8.23 4.24
C ASP A 7 8.04 8.74 3.04
N PHE A 8 7.32 9.10 1.99
CA PHE A 8 7.89 9.54 0.72
C PHE A 8 7.70 11.05 0.50
N ASP A 9 7.39 11.83 1.55
CA ASP A 9 7.25 13.29 1.43
C ASP A 9 8.52 13.95 0.88
N GLY A 10 8.33 14.91 -0.03
CA GLY A 10 9.42 15.61 -0.71
C GLY A 10 10.21 14.80 -1.75
N LEU A 11 9.83 13.53 -2.02
CA LEU A 11 10.42 12.75 -3.10
C LEU A 11 9.71 13.07 -4.42
N VAL A 12 10.44 13.76 -5.30
CA VAL A 12 9.82 14.43 -6.46
C VAL A 12 9.42 13.43 -7.54
N GLU A 13 10.18 12.34 -7.72
CA GLU A 13 9.94 11.32 -8.75
C GLU A 13 10.70 10.01 -8.38
N GLU A 14 10.41 9.38 -7.26
CA GLU A 14 10.86 7.98 -7.12
C GLU A 14 10.07 7.12 -8.10
N ASP A 15 10.81 6.34 -8.91
CA ASP A 15 10.22 5.35 -9.81
C ASP A 15 9.31 4.43 -8.99
N ASP A 16 8.00 4.48 -9.29
CA ASP A 16 6.94 3.70 -8.65
C ASP A 16 7.34 2.22 -8.48
N ALA A 17 8.16 1.68 -9.41
CA ALA A 17 8.68 0.33 -9.36
C ALA A 17 9.60 0.05 -8.15
N HIS A 18 10.49 0.98 -7.78
CA HIS A 18 11.41 0.77 -6.66
C HIS A 18 10.66 0.71 -5.35
N VAL A 19 9.68 1.57 -5.14
CA VAL A 19 8.95 1.58 -3.89
C VAL A 19 8.08 0.32 -3.72
N GLN A 20 7.47 -0.14 -4.80
CA GLN A 20 6.74 -1.41 -4.79
C GLN A 20 7.63 -2.58 -4.37
N VAL A 21 8.91 -2.58 -4.75
CA VAL A 21 9.88 -3.60 -4.31
C VAL A 21 10.12 -3.53 -2.80
N TRP A 22 10.28 -2.33 -2.23
CA TRP A 22 10.47 -2.16 -0.79
C TRP A 22 9.26 -2.61 0.01
N ILE A 23 8.06 -2.21 -0.40
CA ILE A 23 6.79 -2.63 0.21
C ILE A 23 6.69 -4.16 0.19
N ARG A 24 6.94 -4.80 -0.96
CA ARG A 24 6.92 -6.27 -1.08
C ARG A 24 7.92 -6.95 -0.17
N ARG A 25 9.12 -6.38 -0.04
CA ARG A 25 10.15 -6.95 0.82
C ARG A 25 9.77 -6.88 2.30
N ILE A 26 9.13 -5.79 2.71
CA ILE A 26 8.60 -5.61 4.06
C ILE A 26 7.46 -6.59 4.33
N LEU A 27 6.48 -6.69 3.42
CA LEU A 27 5.36 -7.62 3.53
C LEU A 27 5.82 -9.08 3.56
N SER A 28 6.82 -9.43 2.75
CA SER A 28 7.45 -10.77 2.78
C SER A 28 8.20 -11.05 4.09
N GLY A 29 8.67 -10.00 4.78
CA GLY A 29 9.40 -10.06 6.04
C GLY A 29 8.53 -10.28 7.28
N GLN A 30 7.25 -10.62 7.11
CA GLN A 30 6.25 -10.82 8.18
C GLN A 30 5.86 -9.54 8.93
N ALA A 31 5.93 -8.38 8.28
CA ALA A 31 5.41 -7.15 8.86
C ALA A 31 3.90 -7.29 9.16
N GLN A 32 3.50 -6.93 10.38
CA GLN A 32 2.12 -6.95 10.83
C GLN A 32 1.46 -5.57 10.67
N VAL A 33 2.24 -4.50 10.75
CA VAL A 33 1.76 -3.13 10.58
C VAL A 33 2.54 -2.46 9.46
N LEU A 34 1.82 -1.89 8.50
CA LEU A 34 2.40 -1.10 7.42
C LEU A 34 1.73 0.27 7.37
N ASN A 35 2.52 1.32 7.54
CA ASN A 35 2.11 2.71 7.35
C ASN A 35 2.86 3.27 6.13
N VAL A 36 2.12 3.77 5.15
CA VAL A 36 2.68 4.32 3.91
C VAL A 36 2.07 5.68 3.63
N SER A 37 2.91 6.65 3.28
CA SER A 37 2.45 8.00 2.95
C SER A 37 3.14 8.61 1.73
N PHE A 38 2.47 9.57 1.07
CA PHE A 38 3.00 10.35 -0.05
C PHE A 38 3.45 9.53 -1.26
N ILE A 39 2.65 8.52 -1.65
CA ILE A 39 3.02 7.61 -2.74
C ILE A 39 1.85 7.20 -3.64
N ARG A 40 2.18 6.83 -4.88
CA ARG A 40 1.31 6.11 -5.81
C ARG A 40 1.44 4.60 -5.62
N LEU A 41 0.37 3.96 -5.19
CA LEU A 41 0.28 2.50 -5.15
C LEU A 41 -0.63 2.00 -6.26
N GLY A 42 -0.10 1.09 -7.07
CA GLY A 42 -0.84 0.45 -8.15
C GLY A 42 -0.51 -1.02 -8.26
N ASN A 43 -0.81 -1.61 -9.42
CA ASN A 43 -0.54 -3.01 -9.68
C ASN A 43 0.93 -3.40 -9.41
N PRO A 44 1.20 -4.59 -8.85
CA PRO A 44 0.24 -5.64 -8.42
C PRO A 44 -0.25 -5.48 -6.97
N PRO A 45 -1.39 -6.11 -6.58
CA PRO A 45 -2.01 -5.97 -5.27
C PRO A 45 -1.08 -6.34 -4.11
N LEU A 46 -1.40 -5.82 -2.91
CA LEU A 46 -0.68 -6.15 -1.68
C LEU A 46 -0.95 -7.61 -1.29
N VAL A 47 0.12 -8.33 -0.97
CA VAL A 47 0.05 -9.74 -0.55
C VAL A 47 0.80 -9.90 0.75
N SER A 48 0.11 -10.30 1.82
CA SER A 48 0.72 -10.63 3.10
C SER A 48 -0.20 -11.47 3.96
N ARG A 49 0.28 -12.63 4.41
CA ARG A 49 -0.47 -13.47 5.37
C ARG A 49 -0.37 -12.99 6.83
N HIS A 50 0.39 -11.92 7.09
CA HIS A 50 0.69 -11.44 8.44
C HIS A 50 0.27 -10.00 8.68
N LEU A 51 -0.06 -9.25 7.62
CA LEU A 51 -0.44 -7.85 7.73
C LEU A 51 -1.79 -7.75 8.45
N ARG A 52 -1.78 -7.15 9.64
CA ARG A 52 -2.95 -6.91 10.50
C ARG A 52 -3.45 -5.48 10.42
N LYS A 53 -2.56 -4.51 10.18
CA LYS A 53 -2.91 -3.11 10.02
C LYS A 53 -2.25 -2.49 8.79
N LEU A 54 -3.05 -1.85 7.95
CA LEU A 54 -2.62 -1.06 6.82
C LEU A 54 -3.11 0.39 6.99
N GLU A 55 -2.17 1.33 6.97
CA GLU A 55 -2.45 2.76 7.06
C GLU A 55 -1.87 3.47 5.83
N LEU A 56 -2.74 4.17 5.11
CA LEU A 56 -2.43 4.88 3.87
C LEU A 56 -2.78 6.36 4.08
N THR A 57 -1.79 7.25 3.94
CA THR A 57 -1.98 8.70 4.13
C THR A 57 -1.44 9.49 2.95
N ASP A 58 -2.22 10.40 2.37
CA ASP A 58 -1.79 11.22 1.21
C ASP A 58 -1.30 10.36 0.03
N THR A 59 -1.91 9.18 -0.18
CA THR A 59 -1.53 8.23 -1.24
C THR A 59 -2.48 8.25 -2.42
N ALA A 60 -1.97 8.14 -3.64
CA ALA A 60 -2.78 7.85 -4.82
C ALA A 60 -2.88 6.33 -5.03
N LEU A 61 -4.08 5.79 -5.17
CA LEU A 61 -4.32 4.35 -5.23
C LEU A 61 -5.02 4.00 -6.55
N GLU A 62 -4.51 3.00 -7.26
CA GLU A 62 -5.26 2.36 -8.36
C GLU A 62 -6.30 1.39 -7.79
N ALA A 63 -7.44 1.21 -8.48
CA ALA A 63 -8.54 0.37 -7.99
C ALA A 63 -8.13 -1.08 -7.62
N ASN A 64 -7.11 -1.62 -8.28
CA ASN A 64 -6.59 -2.97 -8.07
C ASN A 64 -5.86 -3.16 -6.72
N ILE A 65 -5.29 -2.10 -6.14
CA ILE A 65 -4.46 -2.21 -4.92
C ILE A 65 -5.30 -2.52 -3.69
N LEU A 66 -6.59 -2.20 -3.75
CA LEU A 66 -7.57 -2.48 -2.72
C LEU A 66 -8.10 -3.92 -2.76
N ASP A 67 -7.54 -4.80 -3.60
CA ASP A 67 -7.77 -6.24 -3.50
C ASP A 67 -7.01 -6.82 -2.30
N LEU A 68 -7.61 -6.66 -1.12
CA LEU A 68 -7.06 -7.09 0.17
C LEU A 68 -7.42 -8.56 0.49
N ALA A 69 -8.04 -9.30 -0.44
CA ALA A 69 -8.33 -10.73 -0.26
C ALA A 69 -7.03 -11.55 -0.06
N SER A 70 -5.91 -11.05 -0.59
CA SER A 70 -4.57 -11.61 -0.41
C SER A 70 -3.90 -11.23 0.93
N CYS A 71 -4.61 -10.50 1.79
CA CYS A 71 -4.19 -10.13 3.15
C CYS A 71 -5.16 -10.67 4.22
N PRO A 72 -5.22 -12.00 4.45
CA PRO A 72 -6.26 -12.62 5.28
C PRO A 72 -6.19 -12.28 6.78
N ALA A 73 -5.05 -11.77 7.25
CA ALA A 73 -4.86 -11.37 8.64
C ALA A 73 -5.23 -9.90 8.90
N LEU A 74 -5.65 -9.16 7.86
CA LEU A 74 -5.89 -7.72 7.96
C LEU A 74 -7.14 -7.45 8.80
N GLU A 75 -6.94 -6.74 9.91
CA GLU A 75 -7.97 -6.33 10.87
C GLU A 75 -8.32 -4.85 10.68
N ASP A 76 -7.31 -4.00 10.46
CA ASP A 76 -7.45 -2.55 10.39
C ASP A 76 -6.99 -2.00 9.03
N LEU A 77 -7.88 -1.27 8.36
CA LEU A 77 -7.57 -0.45 7.19
C LEU A 77 -7.87 1.02 7.49
N ILE A 78 -6.84 1.86 7.48
CA ILE A 78 -6.96 3.30 7.68
C ILE A 78 -6.53 4.00 6.40
N MET A 79 -7.38 4.89 5.91
CA MET A 79 -7.12 5.69 4.72
C MET A 79 -7.41 7.16 5.02
N ALA A 80 -6.42 8.02 4.86
CA ALA A 80 -6.51 9.45 5.09
C ALA A 80 -5.97 10.21 3.88
N SER A 81 -6.73 11.19 3.38
CA SER A 81 -6.30 12.01 2.23
C SER A 81 -5.89 11.22 0.97
N CYS A 82 -6.42 10.00 0.78
CA CYS A 82 -6.09 9.17 -0.37
C CYS A 82 -6.90 9.56 -1.61
N ILE A 83 -6.29 9.46 -2.80
CA ILE A 83 -6.96 9.67 -4.09
C ILE A 83 -7.13 8.32 -4.79
N LEU A 84 -8.38 7.91 -5.00
CA LEU A 84 -8.69 6.70 -5.75
C LEU A 84 -8.77 6.97 -7.25
N SER A 85 -7.85 6.40 -8.01
CA SER A 85 -7.86 6.41 -9.47
C SER A 85 -8.68 5.21 -9.98
N LEU A 86 -9.96 5.45 -10.26
CA LEU A 86 -10.83 4.45 -10.88
C LEU A 86 -10.57 4.44 -12.39
N CYS A 87 -9.92 3.38 -12.89
CA CYS A 87 -9.89 3.11 -14.33
C CYS A 87 -11.32 2.75 -14.76
N LYS A 88 -12.01 3.73 -15.36
CA LYS A 88 -13.24 3.66 -16.16
C LYS A 88 -14.09 2.39 -15.94
N ILE A 89 -15.22 2.53 -15.23
CA ILE A 89 -16.28 1.51 -15.21
C ILE A 89 -16.76 1.37 -16.66
N SER A 90 -16.37 0.31 -17.35
CA SER A 90 -16.82 0.06 -18.73
C SER A 90 -18.34 -0.11 -18.75
N SER A 91 -19.01 0.64 -19.63
CA SER A 91 -20.45 0.56 -19.92
C SER A 91 -20.85 -0.78 -20.53
#